data_AF-A0A454CRH2-F1
#
_entry.id   AF-A0A454CRH2-F1
#
_cell.length_a   1.000
_cell.length_b   1.000
_cell.length_c   1.000
_cell.angle_alpha   90.00
_cell.angle_beta   90.00
_cell.angle_gamma   90.00
#
_symmetry.space_group_name_H-M   'P 1'
#
loop_
_entity.id
_entity.type
_entity.pdbx_description
1 polymer ?
#
loop_
_entity_poly.entity_id
_entity_poly.type
_entity_poly.pdbx_seq_one_letter_code
_entity_poly.pdbx_strand_id
1 'polypeptide(L)'
;MYDGETLKDTDPKAKSYQEYRDYAGVDEGMNGLSTRFAFKILSRVFNFDQTEVAANPVHLFYVIEQQVEREQFPSEMAEKYLEFLKGYLVPRYVEFIGKQV
;
A
#
# COMPACT_ATOMS: atom_id res chain seq x y z
N MET A 1 -13.42 -17.01 2.45
CA MET A 1 -13.66 -15.58 2.16
C MET A 1 -13.56 -14.86 3.50
N TYR A 2 -12.77 -13.80 3.57
CA TYR A 2 -12.53 -13.03 4.80
C TYR A 2 -13.61 -11.96 4.92
N ASP A 3 -14.33 -11.97 6.03
CA ASP A 3 -15.52 -11.18 6.36
C ASP A 3 -15.25 -10.08 7.39
N GLY A 4 -14.00 -9.94 7.85
CA GLY A 4 -13.55 -8.76 8.60
C GLY A 4 -14.07 -8.63 10.04
N GLU A 5 -14.82 -9.61 10.55
CA GLU A 5 -15.44 -9.51 11.88
C GLU A 5 -14.58 -10.08 13.03
N THR A 6 -13.56 -10.91 12.75
CA THR A 6 -12.81 -11.59 13.82
C THR A 6 -11.30 -11.64 13.56
N LEU A 7 -10.60 -10.59 13.99
CA LEU A 7 -9.14 -10.51 14.06
C LEU A 7 -8.52 -11.37 15.18
N LYS A 8 -9.34 -11.93 16.08
CA LYS A 8 -8.88 -12.61 17.31
C LYS A 8 -8.55 -14.10 17.14
N ASP A 9 -9.03 -14.76 16.09
CA ASP A 9 -8.80 -16.20 15.93
C ASP A 9 -7.40 -16.55 15.40
N THR A 10 -6.64 -15.55 14.92
CA THR A 10 -5.34 -15.77 14.26
C THR A 10 -4.14 -15.32 15.11
N ASP A 11 -4.31 -14.42 16.09
CA ASP A 11 -3.23 -13.96 16.98
C ASP A 11 -3.78 -13.61 18.39
N PRO A 12 -3.38 -14.33 19.46
CA PRO A 12 -3.83 -14.06 20.84
C PRO A 12 -3.37 -12.71 21.42
N LYS A 13 -2.49 -11.97 20.72
CA LYS A 13 -2.11 -10.59 21.08
C LYS A 13 -2.85 -9.52 20.25
N ALA A 14 -3.74 -9.93 19.34
CA ALA A 14 -4.50 -8.99 18.53
C ALA A 14 -5.47 -8.17 19.39
N LYS A 15 -5.38 -6.84 19.27
CA LYS A 15 -6.37 -5.94 19.86
C LYS A 15 -7.72 -6.16 19.19
N SER A 16 -8.81 -5.94 19.91
CA SER A 16 -10.14 -5.97 19.32
C SER A 16 -10.33 -4.81 18.33
N TYR A 17 -11.26 -4.97 17.37
CA TYR A 17 -11.60 -3.91 16.41
C TYR A 17 -12.00 -2.60 17.12
N GLN A 18 -12.72 -2.72 18.24
CA GLN A 18 -13.10 -1.60 19.09
C GLN A 18 -11.87 -0.89 19.66
N GLU A 19 -10.90 -1.63 20.20
CA GLU A 19 -9.66 -1.06 20.74
C GLU A 19 -8.81 -0.40 19.66
N TYR A 20 -8.78 -0.93 18.43
CA TYR A 20 -8.13 -0.23 17.32
C TYR A 20 -8.80 1.10 17.01
N ARG A 21 -10.14 1.12 16.99
CA ARG A 21 -10.94 2.32 16.73
C ARG A 21 -10.90 3.36 17.85
N ASP A 22 -10.66 2.94 19.09
CA ASP A 22 -10.49 3.84 20.23
C ASP A 22 -9.04 4.36 20.33
N TYR A 23 -8.07 3.59 19.84
CA TYR A 23 -6.65 4.01 19.75
C TYR A 23 -6.39 4.93 18.55
N ALA A 24 -7.23 4.79 17.52
CA ALA A 24 -7.33 5.68 16.38
C ALA A 24 -7.72 7.09 16.83
N GLY A 25 -6.76 8.02 16.82
CA GLY A 25 -7.06 9.43 17.09
C GLY A 25 -7.97 10.05 16.02
N VAL A 26 -8.47 11.26 16.29
CA VAL A 26 -9.31 12.03 15.35
C VAL A 26 -8.59 12.29 14.02
N ASP A 27 -7.25 12.32 14.04
CA ASP A 27 -6.39 12.51 12.87
C ASP A 27 -5.83 11.19 12.30
N GLU A 28 -6.38 10.03 12.70
CA GLU A 28 -5.94 8.74 12.14
C GLU A 28 -6.25 8.69 10.63
N GLY A 29 -5.21 8.45 9.82
CA GLY A 29 -5.31 8.51 8.36
C GLY A 29 -5.32 9.92 7.76
N MET A 30 -5.33 10.98 8.58
CA MET A 30 -5.18 12.38 8.13
C MET A 30 -3.71 12.76 7.94
N ASN A 31 -2.78 11.97 8.48
CA ASN A 31 -1.34 12.07 8.20
C ASN A 31 -0.89 10.91 7.32
N GLY A 32 -0.42 11.20 6.10
CA GLY A 32 0.07 10.19 5.15
C GLY A 32 -0.30 10.51 3.70
N LEU A 33 -0.15 9.52 2.82
CA LEU A 33 -0.50 9.62 1.41
C LEU A 33 -1.99 9.91 1.26
N SER A 34 -2.33 11.16 0.94
CA SER A 34 -3.73 11.56 0.75
C SER A 34 -4.47 10.65 -0.25
N THR A 35 -5.79 10.55 -0.14
CA THR A 35 -6.63 9.86 -1.15
C THR A 35 -6.34 10.37 -2.57
N ARG A 36 -5.93 11.65 -2.69
CA ARG A 36 -5.45 12.25 -3.94
C ARG A 36 -4.15 11.62 -4.44
N PHE A 37 -3.20 11.32 -3.58
CA PHE A 37 -1.99 10.59 -3.94
C PHE A 37 -2.37 9.23 -4.51
N ALA A 38 -3.15 8.43 -3.78
CA ALA A 38 -3.58 7.11 -4.23
C ALA A 38 -4.31 7.17 -5.58
N PHE A 39 -5.24 8.11 -5.74
CA PHE A 39 -5.96 8.32 -6.99
C PHE A 39 -5.01 8.67 -8.15
N LYS A 40 -4.01 9.53 -7.94
CA LYS A 40 -3.01 9.89 -8.95
C LYS A 40 -2.17 8.68 -9.37
N ILE A 41 -1.75 7.84 -8.42
CA ILE A 41 -1.01 6.60 -8.71
C ILE A 41 -1.86 5.68 -9.58
N LEU A 42 -3.05 5.32 -9.10
CA LEU A 42 -3.94 4.39 -9.79
C LEU A 42 -4.28 4.91 -11.19
N SER A 43 -4.62 6.20 -11.30
CA SER A 43 -4.90 6.83 -12.59
C SER A 43 -3.73 6.69 -13.57
N ARG A 44 -2.49 6.93 -13.14
CA ARG A 44 -1.33 6.78 -14.05
C ARG A 44 -1.12 5.34 -14.46
N VAL A 45 -1.28 4.41 -13.53
CA VAL A 45 -1.02 2.98 -13.78
C VAL A 45 -2.05 2.40 -14.75
N PHE A 46 -3.33 2.72 -14.57
CA PHE A 46 -4.40 2.25 -15.45
C PHE A 46 -4.41 2.97 -16.81
N ASN A 47 -3.79 4.14 -16.95
CA ASN A 47 -3.67 4.87 -18.21
C ASN A 47 -2.31 4.65 -18.91
N PHE A 48 -1.50 3.69 -18.47
CA PHE A 48 -0.18 3.43 -19.07
C PHE A 48 -0.28 2.74 -20.43
N ASP A 49 -1.10 1.70 -20.53
CA ASP A 49 -1.34 0.97 -21.77
C ASP A 49 -2.73 1.33 -22.31
N GLN A 50 -2.79 1.80 -23.56
CA GLN A 50 -4.05 2.16 -24.22
C GLN A 50 -4.78 0.95 -24.81
N THR A 51 -4.10 -0.19 -24.89
CA THR A 51 -4.61 -1.45 -25.46
C THR A 51 -5.09 -2.43 -24.40
N GLU A 52 -4.52 -2.37 -23.20
CA GLU A 52 -4.87 -3.25 -22.08
C GLU A 52 -5.44 -2.46 -20.90
N VAL A 53 -6.68 -2.75 -20.52
CA VAL A 53 -7.33 -2.16 -19.34
C VAL A 53 -6.97 -2.95 -18.09
N ALA A 54 -5.67 -3.04 -17.79
CA ALA A 54 -5.16 -3.69 -16.59
C ALA A 54 -4.02 -2.89 -15.97
N ALA A 55 -4.00 -2.84 -14.63
CA ALA A 55 -2.88 -2.28 -13.91
C ALA A 55 -1.73 -3.29 -13.88
N ASN A 56 -0.70 -3.06 -14.70
CA ASN A 56 0.52 -3.84 -14.62
C ASN A 56 1.22 -3.62 -13.26
N PRO A 57 1.42 -4.65 -12.42
CA PRO A 57 1.93 -4.46 -11.07
C PRO A 57 3.40 -4.04 -11.01
N VAL A 58 4.21 -4.42 -12.00
CA VAL A 58 5.59 -3.92 -12.13
C VAL A 58 5.56 -2.41 -12.39
N HIS A 59 4.67 -1.97 -13.28
CA HIS A 59 4.47 -0.55 -13.55
C HIS A 59 3.92 0.20 -12.33
N LEU A 60 3.00 -0.40 -11.57
CA LEU A 60 2.50 0.15 -10.30
C LEU A 60 3.63 0.46 -9.32
N PHE A 61 4.52 -0.50 -9.06
CA PHE A 61 5.65 -0.28 -8.15
C PHE A 61 6.57 0.85 -8.64
N TYR A 62 6.86 0.89 -9.93
CA TYR A 62 7.66 1.96 -10.54
C TYR A 62 7.00 3.34 -10.37
N VAL A 63 5.69 3.48 -10.61
CA VAL A 63 4.97 4.75 -10.46
C VAL A 63 4.94 5.21 -9.01
N ILE A 64 4.79 4.29 -8.05
CA ILE A 64 4.83 4.61 -6.62
C ILE A 64 6.22 5.13 -6.23
N GLU A 65 7.28 4.42 -6.62
CA GLU A 65 8.67 4.83 -6.35
C GLU A 65 8.95 6.25 -6.87
N GLN A 66 8.67 6.49 -8.15
CA GLN A 66 8.85 7.80 -8.77
C GLN A 66 8.04 8.90 -8.09
N GLN A 67 6.86 8.58 -7.56
CA GLN A 67 6.03 9.57 -6.90
C GLN A 67 6.48 9.85 -5.48
N VAL A 68 6.99 8.85 -4.75
CA VAL A 68 7.61 9.07 -3.43
C VAL A 68 8.86 9.94 -3.56
N GLU A 69 9.68 9.74 -4.60
CA GLU A 69 10.87 10.57 -4.86
C GLU A 69 10.54 12.02 -5.25
N ARG A 70 9.44 12.22 -5.99
CA ARG A 70 9.01 13.56 -6.45
C ARG A 70 8.26 14.34 -5.39
N GLU A 71 7.52 13.64 -4.54
CA GLU A 71 6.83 14.27 -3.44
C GLU A 71 7.89 14.75 -2.44
N GLN A 72 7.80 15.99 -1.99
CA GLN A 72 8.76 16.58 -1.06
C GLN A 72 8.49 16.10 0.37
N PHE A 73 8.51 14.79 0.59
CA PHE A 73 8.41 14.21 1.92
C PHE A 73 9.63 14.55 2.76
N PRO A 74 9.50 14.54 4.10
CA PRO A 74 10.66 14.44 4.98
C PRO A 74 11.50 13.21 4.60
N SER A 75 12.83 13.35 4.54
CA SER A 75 13.74 12.29 4.07
C SER A 75 13.52 10.94 4.76
N GLU A 76 13.34 10.95 6.08
CA GLU A 76 13.06 9.73 6.87
C GLU A 76 11.77 9.02 6.42
N MET A 77 10.74 9.78 6.04
CA MET A 77 9.48 9.19 5.55
C MET A 77 9.64 8.62 4.14
N ALA A 78 10.32 9.34 3.25
CA ALA A 78 10.60 8.86 1.90
C ALA A 78 11.41 7.55 1.93
N GLU A 79 12.46 7.51 2.75
CA GLU A 79 13.28 6.31 2.96
C GLU A 79 12.46 5.13 3.49
N LYS A 80 11.63 5.34 4.52
CA LYS A 80 10.74 4.29 5.05
C LYS A 80 9.79 3.75 3.98
N TYR A 81 9.21 4.61 3.15
CA TYR A 81 8.31 4.16 2.08
C TYR A 81 9.04 3.38 1.00
N LEU A 82 10.23 3.82 0.58
CA LEU A 82 11.04 3.12 -0.40
C LEU A 82 11.55 1.77 0.14
N GLU A 83 11.97 1.73 1.40
CA GLU A 83 12.38 0.50 2.08
C GLU A 83 11.22 -0.49 2.16
N PHE A 84 10.03 -0.05 2.54
CA PHE A 84 8.85 -0.92 2.57
C PHE A 84 8.47 -1.42 1.17
N LEU A 85 8.53 -0.56 0.16
CA LEU A 85 8.22 -0.92 -1.22
C LEU A 85 9.18 -1.98 -1.76
N LYS A 86 10.49 -1.71 -1.67
CA LYS A 86 11.54 -2.55 -2.28
C LYS A 86 11.92 -3.74 -1.41
N GLY A 87 11.94 -3.57 -0.10
CA GLY A 87 12.36 -4.59 0.86
C GLY A 87 11.25 -5.57 1.24
N TYR A 88 9.98 -5.17 1.13
CA TYR A 88 8.85 -6.02 1.55
C TYR A 88 7.87 -6.30 0.41
N LEU A 89 7.28 -5.27 -0.20
CA LEU A 89 6.18 -5.47 -1.16
C LEU A 89 6.62 -6.15 -2.45
N VAL A 90 7.71 -5.69 -3.07
CA VAL A 90 8.21 -6.26 -4.33
C VAL A 90 8.60 -7.74 -4.18
N PRO A 91 9.42 -8.15 -3.18
CA PRO A 91 9.76 -9.55 -2.98
C PRO A 91 8.53 -10.43 -2.74
N ARG A 92 7.57 -9.97 -1.90
CA ARG A 92 6.33 -10.69 -1.63
C ARG A 92 5.48 -10.87 -2.87
N TYR A 93 5.41 -9.86 -3.73
CA TYR A 93 4.68 -9.93 -4.98
C TYR A 93 5.33 -10.91 -5.96
N VAL A 94 6.67 -10.90 -6.07
CA VAL A 94 7.42 -11.86 -6.88
C VAL A 94 7.19 -13.29 -6.39
N GLU A 95 7.27 -13.53 -5.08
CA GLU A 95 6.94 -14.82 -4.47
C GLU A 95 5.50 -15.26 -4.77
N PHE A 96 4.56 -14.32 -4.73
CA PHE A 96 3.16 -14.59 -5.01
C PHE A 96 2.94 -15.04 -6.45
N ILE A 97 3.49 -14.34 -7.45
CA ILE A 97 3.40 -14.78 -8.85
C ILE A 97 4.11 -16.12 -9.03
N GLY A 98 5.31 -16.29 -8.46
CA GLY A 98 6.11 -17.51 -8.62
C GLY A 98 5.41 -18.78 -8.11
N LYS A 99 4.42 -18.68 -7.23
CA LYS A 99 3.59 -19.80 -6.75
C LYS A 99 2.34 -20.06 -7.61
N GLN A 100 2.01 -19.16 -8.53
CA GLN A 100 0.82 -19.27 -9.40
C GLN A 100 1.14 -19.76 -10.82
N VAL A 101 2.42 -20.03 -11.13
CA VAL A 101 2.90 -20.57 -12.41
C VAL A 101 3.14 -22.07 -12.31
#